data_AF-A0A482UJD5-F1
#
_entry.id   AF-A0A482UJD5-F1
#
_cell.length_a   1.000
_cell.length_b   1.000
_cell.length_c   1.000
_cell.angle_alpha   90.00
_cell.angle_beta   90.00
_cell.angle_gamma   90.00
#
_symmetry.space_group_name_H-M   'P 1'
#
loop_
_entity.id
_entity.type
_entity.pdbx_description
1 polymer ?
#
loop_
_entity_poly.entity_id
_entity_poly.type
_entity_poly.pdbx_seq_one_letter_code
_entity_poly.pdbx_strand_id
1 'polypeptide(L)' 'LGTFRPLRLVSIAERFQMNPEEVLENVICARAHNSEQQLELLSDAAALMSESRFSLLIVDSATNLYRTDYSGEFAGKCMV' A
#
# COMPACT_ATOMS: atom_id res chain seq x y z
N LEU A 1 14.42 3.30 1.20
CA LEU A 1 13.93 2.94 -0.16
C LEU A 1 12.56 2.30 -0.01
N GLY A 2 11.55 2.75 -0.76
CA GLY A 2 10.29 2.01 -0.92
C GLY A 2 10.36 1.09 -2.14
N THR A 3 9.44 0.14 -2.26
CA THR A 3 9.35 -0.85 -3.35
C THR A 3 8.50 -0.38 -4.53
N PHE A 4 7.54 0.52 -4.28
CA PHE A 4 6.68 1.08 -5.31
C PHE A 4 7.47 1.99 -6.28
N ARG A 5 7.24 1.80 -7.58
CA ARG A 5 7.88 2.55 -8.68
C ARG A 5 6.80 2.85 -9.72
N PRO A 6 6.31 4.10 -9.84
CA PRO A 6 5.26 4.47 -10.81
C PRO A 6 5.61 4.09 -12.25
N LEU A 7 6.89 4.18 -12.62
CA LEU A 7 7.38 3.77 -13.94
C LEU A 7 7.08 2.31 -14.31
N ARG A 8 6.87 1.42 -13.32
CA ARG A 8 6.43 0.04 -13.59
C ARG A 8 4.97 -0.03 -14.03
N LEU A 9 4.13 0.93 -13.66
CA LEU A 9 2.75 1.00 -14.13
C LEU A 9 2.69 1.48 -15.57
N VAL A 10 3.58 2.40 -15.99
CA VAL A 10 3.67 2.87 -17.37
C VAL A 10 3.93 1.71 -18.33
N SER A 11 4.93 0.87 -18.05
CA SER A 11 5.23 -0.29 -18.91
C SER A 11 4.12 -1.34 -18.93
N ILE A 12 3.35 -1.48 -17.85
CA ILE A 12 2.16 -2.34 -17.81
C ILE A 12 1.04 -1.72 -18.64
N ALA A 13 0.78 -0.41 -18.52
CA ALA A 13 -0.24 0.30 -19.27
C ALA A 13 0.00 0.18 -20.78
N GLU A 14 1.25 0.41 -21.24
CA GLU A 14 1.65 0.24 -22.64
C GLU A 14 1.39 -1.18 -23.16
N ARG A 15 1.73 -2.21 -22.36
CA ARG A 15 1.48 -3.61 -22.72
C ARG A 15 0.00 -3.91 -22.94
N PHE A 16 -0.88 -3.27 -22.16
CA PHE A 16 -2.34 -3.43 -22.26
C PHE A 16 -3.01 -2.38 -23.15
N GLN A 17 -2.24 -1.57 -23.89
CA GLN A 17 -2.74 -0.51 -24.77
C GLN A 17 -3.61 0.54 -24.05
N MET A 18 -3.28 0.83 -22.80
CA MET A 18 -3.93 1.86 -21.98
C MET A 18 -3.12 3.16 -22.01
N ASN A 19 -3.79 4.30 -21.79
CA ASN A 19 -3.11 5.58 -21.61
C ASN A 19 -2.34 5.59 -20.27
N PRO A 20 -1.00 5.74 -20.25
CA PRO A 20 -0.23 5.74 -19.02
C PRO A 20 -0.58 6.86 -18.04
N GLU A 21 -0.96 8.04 -18.55
CA GLU A 21 -1.31 9.19 -17.70
C GLU A 21 -2.60 8.91 -16.94
N GLU A 22 -3.65 8.43 -17.62
CA GLU A 22 -4.90 8.02 -17.01
C GLU A 22 -4.69 6.87 -16.00
N VAL A 23 -3.81 5.91 -16.29
CA VAL A 23 -3.49 4.84 -15.34
C VAL A 23 -2.85 5.38 -14.08
N LEU A 24 -1.93 6.34 -14.18
CA LEU A 24 -1.26 6.93 -13.02
C LEU A 24 -2.21 7.80 -12.19
N GLU A 25 -3.12 8.54 -12.83
CA GLU A 25 -4.13 9.35 -12.15
C GLU A 25 -5.11 8.49 -11.34
N ASN A 26 -5.37 7.25 -11.78
CA ASN A 26 -6.26 6.31 -11.11
C ASN A 26 -5.59 5.51 -9.96
N VAL A 27 -4.34 5.80 -9.61
CA VAL A 27 -3.62 5.07 -8.56
C VAL A 27 -3.21 6.02 -7.42
N ILE A 28 -3.80 5.79 -6.25
CA ILE A 28 -3.38 6.45 -5.01
C ILE A 28 -2.29 5.61 -4.34
N CYS A 29 -1.19 6.24 -3.96
CA CYS A 29 -0.09 5.61 -3.24
C CYS A 29 0.26 6.40 -1.97
N ALA A 30 0.27 5.72 -0.84
CA ALA A 30 0.74 6.24 0.44
C ALA A 30 1.87 5.37 0.99
N ARG A 31 2.69 5.94 1.89
CA ARG A 31 3.74 5.20 2.59
C ARG A 31 3.55 5.34 4.10
N ALA A 32 3.45 4.20 4.77
CA ALA A 32 3.58 4.11 6.21
C ALA A 32 5.05 3.96 6.61
N HIS A 33 5.44 4.59 7.71
CA HIS A 33 6.77 4.55 8.32
C HIS A 33 6.80 3.70 9.60
N ASN A 34 5.64 3.42 10.19
CA ASN A 34 5.45 2.54 11.34
C ASN A 34 4.06 1.88 11.28
N SER A 35 3.82 0.92 12.15
CA SER A 35 2.59 0.11 12.22
C SER A 35 1.35 0.93 12.59
N GLU A 36 1.48 1.98 13.41
CA GLU A 36 0.39 2.89 13.75
C GLU A 36 -0.07 3.70 12.53
N GLN A 37 0.86 4.34 11.82
CA GLN A 37 0.59 5.07 10.59
C GLN A 37 0.02 4.15 9.50
N GLN A 38 0.42 2.87 9.47
CA GLN A 38 -0.18 1.89 8.57
C GLN A 38 -1.68 1.71 8.84
N LEU A 39 -2.09 1.72 10.12
CA LEU A 39 -3.50 1.57 10.51
C LEU A 39 -4.32 2.85 10.22
N GLU A 40 -3.74 4.03 10.44
CA GLU A 40 -4.36 5.31 10.07
C GLU A 40 -4.63 5.37 8.56
N LEU A 41 -3.63 5.05 7.73
CA LEU A 41 -3.78 5.04 6.28
C LEU A 41 -4.84 4.04 5.78
N LEU A 42 -5.04 2.91 6.47
CA LEU A 42 -6.12 1.98 6.13
C LEU A 42 -7.50 2.57 6.46
N SER A 43 -7.60 3.36 7.54
CA SER A 43 -8.83 4.05 7.91
C SER A 43 -9.17 5.15 6.91
N ASP A 44 -8.17 5.94 6.50
CA ASP A 44 -8.31 6.95 5.43
C ASP A 44 -8.69 6.30 4.09
N ALA A 45 -8.04 5.19 3.74
CA ALA A 45 -8.38 4.44 2.53
C ALA A 45 -9.82 3.94 2.56
N ALA A 46 -10.31 3.43 3.70
CA ALA A 46 -11.70 3.01 3.84
C ALA A 46 -12.69 4.18 3.66
N ALA A 47 -12.36 5.36 4.18
CA ALA A 47 -13.16 6.57 3.96
C ALA A 47 -13.19 6.96 2.47
N LEU A 48 -12.04 6.99 1.80
CA LEU A 48 -11.96 7.27 0.36
C LEU A 48 -12.75 6.24 -0.48
N MET A 49 -12.68 4.96 -0.10
CA MET A 49 -13.41 3.88 -0.76
C MET A 49 -14.93 3.93 -0.53
N SER A 50 -15.39 4.67 0.49
CA SER A 50 -16.81 4.92 0.71
C SER A 50 -17.37 6.03 -0.20
N GLU A 51 -16.52 6.97 -0.61
CA GLU A 51 -16.90 8.11 -1.46
C GLU A 51 -16.68 7.84 -2.95
N SER A 52 -15.68 7.03 -3.30
CA SER A 52 -15.28 6.73 -4.67
C SER A 52 -15.14 5.24 -4.91
N ARG A 53 -15.32 4.81 -6.16
CA ARG A 53 -15.22 3.39 -6.52
C ARG A 53 -13.76 2.98 -6.71
N PHE A 54 -13.24 2.14 -5.82
CA PHE A 54 -11.97 1.45 -5.99
C PHE A 54 -12.20 -0.03 -6.28
N SER A 55 -11.26 -0.66 -7.00
CA SER A 55 -11.32 -2.08 -7.37
C SER A 55 -10.25 -2.93 -6.70
N LEU A 56 -9.19 -2.32 -6.16
CA LEU A 56 -8.03 -3.02 -5.61
C LEU A 56 -7.32 -2.18 -4.56
N LEU A 57 -6.98 -2.79 -3.43
CA LEU A 57 -6.11 -2.25 -2.39
C LEU A 57 -4.89 -3.17 -2.23
N ILE A 58 -3.68 -2.61 -2.27
CA ILE A 58 -2.42 -3.35 -2.10
C ILE A 58 -1.67 -2.78 -0.90
N VAL A 59 -1.27 -3.66 0.02
CA VAL A 59 -0.38 -3.34 1.14
C VAL A 59 0.94 -4.09 0.96
N ASP A 60 1.98 -3.38 0.50
CA ASP A 60 3.34 -3.92 0.32
C ASP A 60 4.29 -3.33 1.40
N SER A 61 4.51 -3.99 2.53
CA SER A 61 3.92 -5.28 2.94
C SER A 61 3.20 -5.15 4.28
N ALA A 62 2.15 -5.96 4.46
CA ALA A 62 1.28 -5.91 5.63
C ALA A 62 2.01 -6.16 6.96
N THR A 63 3.08 -6.96 6.96
CA THR A 63 3.74 -7.42 8.21
C THR A 63 5.09 -6.77 8.50
N ASN A 64 5.72 -6.11 7.53
CA ASN A 64 7.11 -5.66 7.70
C ASN A 64 7.24 -4.62 8.81
N LEU A 65 6.32 -3.66 8.88
CA LEU A 65 6.31 -2.62 9.92
C LEU A 65 6.02 -3.21 11.32
N TYR A 66 5.11 -4.18 11.42
CA TYR A 66 4.87 -4.88 12.69
C TYR A 66 6.09 -5.66 13.18
N ARG A 67 6.86 -6.28 12.27
CA ARG A 67 8.08 -6.98 12.64
C ARG A 67 9.12 -6.01 13.18
N THR A 68 9.29 -4.83 12.61
CA THR A 68 10.27 -3.86 13.11
C THR A 68 9.82 -3.24 14.42
N ASP A 69 8.53 -2.94 14.56
CA ASP A 69 8.02 -2.20 15.72
C ASP A 69 7.89 -3.10 16.95
N TYR A 70 7.54 -4.37 16.77
CA TYR A 70 7.27 -5.30 17.86
C TYR A 70 8.33 -6.41 18.04
N SER A 71 9.44 -6.38 17.29
CA SER A 71 10.52 -7.37 17.44
C SER A 71 11.22 -7.34 18.81
N GLY A 72 10.97 -6.31 19.63
CA GLY A 72 11.53 -6.16 20.97
C GLY A 72 10.65 -6.62 22.15
N GLU A 73 9.33 -6.77 21.99
CA GLU A 73 8.44 -6.93 23.17
C GLU A 73 8.00 -8.37 23.49
N PHE A 74 8.11 -9.32 22.55
CA PHE A 74 7.74 -10.71 22.83
C PHE A 74 8.66 -11.72 22.14
N ALA A 75 9.82 -11.99 22.76
CA ALA A 75 10.64 -13.18 22.49
C ALA A 75 9.93 -14.52 22.87
N GLY A 76 8.59 -14.60 22.83
CA GLY A 76 7.87 -15.74 23.39
C GLY A 76 6.43 -15.98 22.95
N LYS A 77 5.82 -15.18 22.06
CA LYS A 77 4.51 -15.54 21.50
C LYS A 77 4.44 -15.22 20.01
N CYS A 78 4.75 -16.23 19.22
CA CYS A 78 4.34 -16.30 17.83
C CYS A 78 2.80 -16.33 17.78
N MET A 79 2.19 -15.28 17.24
CA MET A 79 0.86 -15.38 16.66
C MET A 79 1.05 -15.52 15.15
N VAL A 80 0.92 -16.77 14.70
CA VAL A 80 0.50 -17.10 13.32
C VAL A 80 -0.98 -16.77 13.18
#